data_AF-A0A1V6PZV5-F1
#
_entry.id   AF-A0A1V6PZV5-F1
#
_cell.length_a   1.000
_cell.length_b   1.000
_cell.length_c   1.000
_cell.angle_alpha   90.00
_cell.angle_beta   90.00
_cell.angle_gamma   90.00
#
_symmetry.space_group_name_H-M   'P 1'
#
loop_
_entity.id
_entity.type
_entity.pdbx_description
1 polymer ?
#
loop_
_entity_poly.entity_id
_entity_poly.type
_entity_poly.pdbx_seq_one_letter_code
_entity_poly.pdbx_strand_id
1 'polypeptide(L)'
;MHHEVTKCPYVVGNTIELHLNTPHDGQTTKAKIIKVFEPFTLSCVMVVRLEYPDFDMEGDLVLKLFDRRFATQLREDEKIHPWTLDIEERYHQFILDDGAEKNIQMLNTNSESRSEESGTRNDAQNEAYAHDRSADFYKSEIRAYRTLKDIQGTEVPKHYACVTLPTSHEASMRQYADIPGILLQHIEGFRLVDLAAHAPRESWQYICEDAIRIVNICTDRGILNLDVRTRSFIIERIREDKFKPVMIDFALCRFREDFDSEEDWRLRKSGADEEGAIGRYMQTILQGGFDYHHDAYNLKLDEEFKMEG
;
A
#
# COMPACT_ATOMS: atom_id res chain seq x y z
N MET A 1 -31.05 -16.48 -13.79
CA MET A 1 -30.51 -16.39 -12.42
C MET A 1 -30.20 -14.92 -12.17
N HIS A 2 -30.90 -14.31 -11.23
CA HIS A 2 -30.55 -12.96 -10.78
C HIS A 2 -29.21 -13.07 -10.04
N HIS A 3 -28.15 -12.48 -10.59
CA HIS A 3 -26.90 -12.30 -9.86
C HIS A 3 -27.19 -11.35 -8.70
N GLU A 4 -27.19 -11.88 -7.48
CA GLU A 4 -27.21 -11.04 -6.29
C GLU A 4 -25.84 -10.35 -6.24
N VAL A 5 -25.80 -9.06 -6.60
CA VAL A 5 -24.56 -8.28 -6.53
C VAL A 5 -24.23 -8.12 -5.06
N THR A 6 -23.33 -8.95 -4.54
CA THR A 6 -22.79 -8.76 -3.19
C THR A 6 -22.09 -7.43 -3.15
N LYS A 7 -22.71 -6.49 -2.45
CA LYS A 7 -22.15 -5.15 -2.27
C LYS A 7 -20.90 -5.25 -1.41
N CYS A 8 -19.91 -4.43 -1.73
CA CYS A 8 -18.70 -4.32 -0.93
C CYS A 8 -19.08 -4.07 0.55
N PRO A 9 -18.54 -4.83 1.52
CA PRO A 9 -18.91 -4.69 2.93
C PRO A 9 -18.31 -3.41 3.57
N TYR A 10 -17.35 -2.78 2.88
CA TYR A 10 -16.58 -1.64 3.33
C TYR A 10 -17.33 -0.32 3.10
N VAL A 11 -18.42 -0.11 3.85
CA VAL A 11 -19.22 1.12 3.78
C VAL A 11 -19.24 1.85 5.12
N VAL A 12 -19.32 3.19 5.07
CA VAL A 12 -19.38 4.04 6.26
C VAL A 12 -20.54 3.62 7.16
N GLY A 13 -20.27 3.50 8.46
CA GLY A 13 -21.23 3.09 9.48
C GLY A 13 -21.25 1.59 9.77
N ASN A 14 -20.78 0.73 8.86
CA ASN A 14 -20.66 -0.69 9.12
C ASN A 14 -19.60 -0.97 10.19
N THR A 15 -19.79 -2.07 10.92
CA THR A 15 -18.81 -2.61 11.87
C THR A 15 -18.26 -3.92 11.33
N ILE A 16 -16.94 -4.07 11.37
CA ILE A 16 -16.24 -5.31 11.00
C ILE A 16 -15.52 -5.87 12.22
N GLU A 17 -15.45 -7.19 12.30
CA GLU A 17 -14.72 -7.89 13.35
C GLU A 17 -13.29 -8.19 12.86
N LEU A 18 -12.29 -7.83 13.65
CA LEU A 18 -10.88 -7.97 13.32
C LEU A 18 -10.20 -8.86 14.36
N HIS A 19 -9.35 -9.77 13.90
CA HIS A 19 -8.38 -10.44 14.75
C HIS A 19 -7.08 -9.63 14.74
N LEU A 20 -6.72 -9.05 15.88
CA LEU A 20 -5.45 -8.36 16.09
C LEU A 20 -4.36 -9.43 16.26
N ASN A 21 -3.44 -9.49 15.31
CA ASN A 21 -2.30 -10.40 15.35
C ASN A 21 -1.17 -9.76 16.17
N THR A 22 0.06 -9.73 15.67
CA THR A 22 1.17 -9.04 16.35
C THR A 22 0.90 -7.53 16.48
N PRO A 23 1.06 -6.91 17.67
CA PRO A 23 1.63 -7.45 18.92
C PRO A 23 0.60 -7.95 19.96
N HIS A 24 -0.67 -8.11 19.61
CA HIS A 24 -1.78 -8.40 20.53
C HIS A 24 -2.23 -9.87 20.56
N ASP A 25 -1.48 -10.78 19.94
CA ASP A 25 -1.59 -12.24 20.06
C ASP A 25 -2.99 -12.84 19.81
N GLY A 26 -3.67 -12.38 18.76
CA GLY A 26 -4.92 -12.98 18.26
C GLY A 26 -6.19 -12.46 18.93
N GLN A 27 -6.12 -11.35 19.66
CA GLN A 27 -7.30 -10.74 20.30
C GLN A 27 -8.30 -10.23 19.26
N THR A 28 -9.59 -10.44 19.51
CA THR A 28 -10.66 -9.96 18.62
C THR A 28 -11.13 -8.57 19.05
N THR A 29 -11.32 -7.68 18.09
CA THR A 29 -11.95 -6.37 18.31
C THR A 29 -12.95 -6.06 17.20
N LYS A 30 -13.84 -5.11 17.47
CA LYS A 30 -14.77 -4.57 16.49
C LYS A 30 -14.33 -3.18 16.07
N ALA A 31 -14.38 -2.93 14.77
CA ALA A 31 -13.97 -1.67 14.18
C ALA A 31 -15.15 -1.07 13.39
N LYS A 32 -15.61 0.10 13.80
CA LYS A 32 -16.64 0.86 13.10
C LYS A 32 -16.00 1.70 12.01
N ILE A 33 -16.52 1.61 10.79
CA ILE A 33 -16.02 2.34 9.62
C ILE A 33 -16.54 3.77 9.66
N ILE A 34 -15.61 4.72 9.72
CA ILE A 34 -15.89 6.16 9.81
C ILE A 34 -15.76 6.83 8.44
N LYS A 35 -14.77 6.41 7.65
CA LYS A 35 -14.51 6.92 6.31
C LYS A 35 -13.96 5.80 5.43
N VAL A 36 -14.22 5.90 4.13
CA VAL A 36 -13.71 4.98 3.12
C VAL A 36 -12.97 5.79 2.06
N PHE A 37 -11.82 5.31 1.61
CA PHE A 37 -11.05 5.92 0.53
C PHE A 37 -11.16 5.07 -0.73
N GLU A 38 -11.98 5.52 -1.67
CA GLU A 38 -12.16 4.88 -2.98
C GLU A 38 -11.46 5.70 -4.08
N PRO A 39 -11.03 5.06 -5.19
CA PRO A 39 -11.11 3.62 -5.46
C PRO A 39 -10.08 2.80 -4.64
N PHE A 40 -10.41 1.54 -4.34
CA PHE A 40 -9.53 0.61 -3.64
C PHE A 40 -8.48 0.05 -4.61
N THR A 41 -7.32 0.70 -4.74
CA THR A 41 -6.31 0.35 -5.74
C THR A 41 -5.71 -1.05 -5.52
N LEU A 42 -4.83 -1.19 -4.54
CA LEU A 42 -4.17 -2.46 -4.15
C LEU A 42 -4.71 -3.02 -2.83
N SER A 43 -5.45 -2.19 -2.09
CA SER A 43 -5.99 -2.50 -0.78
C SER A 43 -7.22 -1.64 -0.52
N CYS A 44 -8.11 -2.12 0.34
CA CYS A 44 -9.23 -1.36 0.85
C CYS A 44 -8.75 -0.50 2.04
N VAL A 45 -8.79 0.83 1.87
CA VAL A 45 -8.31 1.79 2.88
C VAL A 45 -9.48 2.50 3.52
N MET A 46 -9.50 2.53 4.84
CA MET A 46 -10.63 2.98 5.64
C MET A 46 -10.12 3.73 6.86
N VAL A 47 -10.87 4.72 7.35
CA VAL A 47 -10.71 5.21 8.72
C VAL A 47 -11.71 4.45 9.59
N VAL A 48 -11.23 3.87 10.68
CA VAL A 48 -12.02 3.07 11.61
C VAL A 48 -11.84 3.55 13.03
N ARG A 49 -12.83 3.28 13.88
CA ARG A 49 -12.75 3.45 15.33
C ARG A 49 -12.98 2.11 16.01
N LEU A 50 -12.06 1.69 16.87
CA LEU A 50 -12.18 0.45 17.62
C LEU A 50 -13.17 0.62 18.78
N GLU A 51 -13.99 -0.40 19.05
CA GLU A 51 -14.99 -0.36 20.13
C GLU A 51 -14.37 -0.50 21.53
N TYR A 52 -13.19 -1.12 21.64
CA TYR A 52 -12.47 -1.32 22.91
C TYR A 52 -11.01 -0.85 22.76
N PRO A 53 -10.65 0.34 23.27
CA PRO A 53 -9.32 0.94 23.11
C PRO A 53 -8.27 0.42 24.10
N ASP A 54 -8.46 -0.74 24.73
CA ASP A 54 -7.53 -1.35 25.72
C ASP A 54 -6.12 -1.70 25.14
N PHE A 55 -5.82 -1.23 23.92
CA PHE A 55 -4.63 -1.53 23.13
C PHE A 55 -3.69 -0.33 22.92
N ASP A 56 -3.77 0.72 23.75
CA ASP A 56 -3.06 2.00 23.57
C ASP A 56 -3.34 2.69 22.21
N MET A 57 -4.44 2.30 21.56
CA MET A 57 -4.90 2.82 20.28
C MET A 57 -6.12 3.72 20.50
N GLU A 58 -5.87 4.99 20.79
CA GLU A 58 -6.93 5.99 20.95
C GLU A 58 -7.28 6.69 19.63
N GLY A 59 -8.56 7.04 19.48
CA GLY A 59 -9.06 7.83 18.37
C GLY A 59 -9.34 7.03 17.10
N ASP A 60 -9.24 7.72 15.97
CA ASP A 60 -9.46 7.14 14.65
C ASP A 60 -8.15 6.55 14.10
N LEU A 61 -8.25 5.37 13.49
CA LEU A 61 -7.15 4.62 12.91
C LEU A 61 -7.37 4.44 11.42
N VAL A 62 -6.28 4.30 10.67
CA VAL A 62 -6.37 3.82 9.29
C VAL A 62 -6.28 2.29 9.29
N LEU A 63 -7.30 1.64 8.74
CA LEU A 63 -7.30 0.23 8.43
C LEU A 63 -7.02 0.05 6.93
N LYS A 64 -5.98 -0.74 6.62
CA LYS A 64 -5.67 -1.18 5.25
C LYS A 64 -5.85 -2.68 5.16
N LEU A 65 -6.83 -3.13 4.37
CA LEU A 65 -7.11 -4.56 4.12
C LEU A 65 -6.68 -4.92 2.69
N PHE A 66 -5.86 -5.96 2.55
CA PHE A 66 -5.41 -6.46 1.23
C PHE A 66 -6.41 -7.48 0.68
N ASP A 67 -7.65 -7.01 0.51
CA ASP A 67 -8.75 -7.82 0.00
C ASP A 67 -8.72 -7.89 -1.53
N ARG A 68 -8.28 -9.03 -2.08
CA ARG A 68 -8.18 -9.27 -3.54
C ARG A 68 -9.49 -9.04 -4.30
N ARG A 69 -10.64 -9.17 -3.63
CA ARG A 69 -11.95 -9.07 -4.27
C ARG A 69 -12.23 -7.64 -4.73
N PHE A 70 -11.70 -6.66 -4.02
CA PHE A 70 -11.97 -5.25 -4.25
C PHE A 70 -10.73 -4.43 -4.65
N ALA A 71 -9.56 -5.04 -4.84
CA ALA A 71 -8.35 -4.37 -5.33
C ALA A 71 -8.46 -4.02 -6.83
N THR A 72 -9.11 -2.90 -7.15
CA THR A 72 -9.49 -2.51 -8.52
C THR A 72 -8.29 -2.32 -9.43
N GLN A 73 -7.21 -1.69 -8.95
CA GLN A 73 -6.02 -1.46 -9.76
C GLN A 73 -5.27 -2.76 -10.04
N LEU A 74 -5.09 -3.63 -9.03
CA LEU A 74 -4.49 -4.95 -9.23
C LEU A 74 -5.24 -5.72 -10.34
N ARG A 75 -6.57 -5.68 -10.30
CA ARG A 75 -7.41 -6.40 -11.26
C ARG A 75 -7.34 -5.79 -12.66
N GLU A 76 -7.23 -4.47 -12.76
CA GLU A 76 -7.05 -3.78 -14.04
C GLU A 76 -5.67 -4.09 -14.65
N ASP A 77 -4.60 -3.88 -13.89
CA ASP A 77 -3.21 -4.08 -14.32
C ASP A 77 -2.97 -5.52 -14.77
N GLU A 78 -3.52 -6.48 -14.03
CA GLU A 78 -3.38 -7.92 -14.28
C GLU A 78 -4.52 -8.47 -15.16
N LYS A 79 -5.42 -7.62 -15.67
CA LYS A 79 -6.55 -7.98 -16.54
C LYS A 79 -7.39 -9.14 -15.98
N ILE A 80 -7.72 -9.09 -14.70
CA ILE A 80 -8.54 -10.09 -14.01
C ILE A 80 -10.00 -9.64 -14.00
N HIS A 81 -10.91 -10.53 -14.41
CA HIS A 81 -12.36 -10.26 -14.42
C HIS A 81 -12.87 -9.75 -13.08
N PRO A 82 -13.75 -8.72 -13.04
CA PRO A 82 -14.33 -8.23 -11.79
C PRO A 82 -14.86 -9.36 -10.92
N TRP A 83 -14.61 -9.26 -9.61
CA TRP A 83 -15.02 -10.27 -8.66
C TRP A 83 -16.54 -10.45 -8.65
N THR A 84 -17.00 -11.70 -8.51
CA THR A 84 -18.41 -12.08 -8.35
C THR A 84 -18.53 -13.24 -7.38
N LEU A 85 -19.73 -13.48 -6.85
CA LEU A 85 -20.00 -14.66 -6.02
C LEU A 85 -19.67 -15.97 -6.74
N ASP A 86 -20.07 -16.11 -8.00
CA ASP A 86 -19.80 -17.31 -8.81
C ASP A 86 -18.30 -17.56 -9.00
N ILE A 87 -17.49 -16.51 -9.03
CA ILE A 87 -16.02 -16.62 -9.04
C ILE A 87 -15.51 -17.06 -7.66
N GLU A 88 -16.04 -16.47 -6.59
CA GLU A 88 -15.65 -16.81 -5.21
C GLU A 88 -15.96 -18.27 -4.86
N GLU A 89 -17.15 -18.76 -5.23
CA GLU A 89 -17.54 -20.16 -4.99
C GLU A 89 -16.62 -21.13 -5.75
N ARG A 90 -16.26 -20.81 -7.00
CA ARG A 90 -15.30 -21.60 -7.78
C ARG A 90 -13.91 -21.57 -7.17
N TYR A 91 -13.47 -20.43 -6.65
CA TYR A 91 -12.20 -20.31 -5.95
C TYR A 91 -12.18 -21.09 -4.63
N HIS A 92 -13.28 -21.08 -3.88
CA HIS A 92 -13.43 -21.88 -2.67
C HIS A 92 -13.31 -23.38 -2.94
N GLN A 93 -13.99 -23.88 -3.98
CA GLN A 93 -13.84 -25.28 -4.39
C GLN A 93 -12.39 -25.57 -4.82
N PHE A 94 -11.76 -24.65 -5.55
CA PHE A 94 -10.36 -24.78 -5.96
C PHE A 94 -9.38 -24.82 -4.77
N ILE A 95 -9.69 -24.13 -3.66
CA ILE A 95 -8.92 -24.25 -2.41
C ILE A 95 -9.10 -25.65 -1.80
N LEU A 96 -10.34 -26.12 -1.70
CA LEU A 96 -10.65 -27.44 -1.09
C LEU A 96 -10.03 -28.61 -1.86
N ASP A 97 -9.80 -28.45 -3.17
CA ASP A 97 -9.17 -29.46 -4.02
C ASP A 97 -7.62 -29.35 -4.07
N ASP A 98 -7.01 -28.63 -3.13
CA ASP A 98 -5.57 -28.27 -3.07
C ASP A 98 -5.05 -27.51 -4.31
N GLY A 99 -5.95 -26.95 -5.11
CA GLY A 99 -5.63 -26.24 -6.35
C GLY A 99 -4.88 -24.94 -6.08
N ALA A 100 -5.33 -24.17 -5.09
CA ALA A 100 -4.71 -22.89 -4.73
C ALA A 100 -3.24 -23.06 -4.30
N GLU A 101 -2.95 -24.06 -3.45
CA GLU A 101 -1.59 -24.33 -2.99
C GLU A 101 -0.65 -24.70 -4.16
N LYS A 102 -1.06 -25.66 -4.99
CA LYS A 102 -0.27 -26.11 -6.15
C LYS A 102 -0.02 -24.98 -7.14
N ASN A 103 -1.05 -24.15 -7.36
CA ASN A 103 -0.94 -23.01 -8.27
C ASN A 103 0.05 -21.96 -7.74
N ILE A 104 -0.03 -21.60 -6.46
CA ILE A 104 0.89 -20.64 -5.83
C ILE A 104 2.32 -21.19 -5.80
N GLN A 105 2.52 -22.47 -5.52
CA GLN A 105 3.85 -23.10 -5.61
C GLN A 105 4.43 -23.01 -7.02
N MET A 106 3.61 -23.24 -8.06
CA MET A 106 4.03 -23.09 -9.45
C MET A 106 4.42 -21.65 -9.77
N LEU A 107 3.59 -20.68 -9.36
CA LEU A 107 3.86 -19.24 -9.54
C LEU A 107 5.20 -18.82 -8.90
N ASN A 108 5.52 -19.38 -7.72
CA ASN A 108 6.74 -19.01 -7.00
C ASN A 108 8.00 -19.71 -7.51
N THR A 109 7.86 -20.81 -8.24
CA THR A 109 9.01 -21.60 -8.76
C THR A 109 9.33 -21.32 -10.22
N ASN A 110 8.37 -20.82 -11.01
CA ASN A 110 8.55 -20.54 -12.43
C ASN A 110 8.23 -19.07 -12.74
N SER A 111 9.26 -18.25 -13.00
CA SER A 111 9.09 -16.83 -13.36
C SER A 111 8.25 -16.62 -14.62
N GLU A 112 8.31 -17.55 -15.58
CA GLU A 112 7.48 -17.49 -16.79
C GLU A 112 5.99 -17.62 -16.46
N SER A 113 5.65 -18.42 -15.44
CA SER A 113 4.26 -18.63 -15.02
C SER A 113 3.64 -17.38 -14.39
N ARG A 114 4.44 -16.51 -13.74
CA ARG A 114 3.97 -15.20 -13.25
C ARG A 114 3.72 -14.23 -14.41
N SER A 115 4.48 -14.34 -15.49
CA SER A 115 4.34 -13.52 -16.70
C SER A 115 3.31 -14.03 -17.72
N GLU A 116 2.66 -15.18 -17.46
CA GLU A 116 1.56 -15.67 -18.30
C GLU A 116 0.41 -14.66 -18.36
N GLU A 117 -0.07 -14.37 -19.57
CA GLU A 117 -1.21 -13.47 -19.78
C GLU A 117 -2.46 -14.01 -19.07
N SER A 118 -3.22 -13.15 -18.39
CA SER A 118 -4.42 -13.53 -17.62
C SER A 118 -5.46 -14.33 -18.40
N GLY A 119 -5.47 -14.23 -19.74
CA GLY A 119 -6.36 -14.97 -20.63
C GLY A 119 -6.07 -16.47 -20.72
N THR A 120 -4.92 -16.97 -20.25
CA THR A 120 -4.62 -18.42 -20.17
C THR A 120 -5.13 -19.06 -18.88
N ARG A 121 -5.37 -18.25 -17.84
CA ARG A 121 -5.81 -18.71 -16.51
C ARG A 121 -7.33 -18.71 -16.43
N ASN A 122 -7.88 -19.73 -15.77
CA ASN A 122 -9.29 -19.71 -15.41
C ASN A 122 -9.53 -18.75 -14.22
N ASP A 123 -10.80 -18.43 -13.95
CA ASP A 123 -11.16 -17.47 -12.90
C ASP A 123 -10.59 -17.86 -11.52
N ALA A 124 -10.61 -19.14 -11.14
CA ALA A 124 -10.09 -19.60 -9.84
C ALA A 124 -8.55 -19.48 -9.74
N GLN A 125 -7.82 -19.75 -10.84
CA GLN A 125 -6.38 -19.51 -10.91
C GLN A 125 -6.07 -18.01 -10.85
N ASN A 126 -6.89 -17.18 -11.48
CA ASN A 126 -6.75 -15.73 -11.39
C ASN A 126 -7.01 -15.22 -9.97
N GLU A 127 -7.97 -15.77 -9.23
CA GLU A 127 -8.16 -15.42 -7.81
C GLU A 127 -6.99 -15.90 -6.94
N ALA A 128 -6.42 -17.08 -7.20
CA ALA A 128 -5.22 -17.55 -6.52
C ALA A 128 -4.02 -16.63 -6.76
N TYR A 129 -3.84 -16.18 -8.01
CA TYR A 129 -2.82 -15.20 -8.37
C TYR A 129 -3.09 -13.85 -7.68
N ALA A 130 -4.31 -13.32 -7.72
CA ALA A 130 -4.66 -12.07 -7.04
C ALA A 130 -4.44 -12.15 -5.52
N HIS A 131 -4.71 -13.32 -4.92
CA HIS A 131 -4.42 -13.60 -3.51
C HIS A 131 -2.91 -13.53 -3.23
N ASP A 132 -2.08 -14.22 -4.03
CA ASP A 132 -0.62 -14.20 -3.88
C ASP A 132 -0.04 -12.78 -4.04
N ARG A 133 -0.50 -12.04 -5.05
CA ARG A 133 -0.10 -10.64 -5.28
C ARG A 133 -0.52 -9.73 -4.12
N SER A 134 -1.73 -9.89 -3.60
CA SER A 134 -2.20 -9.15 -2.42
C SER A 134 -1.37 -9.46 -1.17
N ALA A 135 -0.96 -10.72 -1.00
CA ALA A 135 -0.06 -11.13 0.06
C ALA A 135 1.35 -10.53 -0.09
N ASP A 136 1.88 -10.41 -1.31
CA ASP A 136 3.15 -9.72 -1.59
C ASP A 136 3.08 -8.25 -1.19
N PHE A 137 2.00 -7.55 -1.54
CA PHE A 137 1.79 -6.15 -1.16
C PHE A 137 1.73 -5.97 0.36
N TYR A 138 0.97 -6.82 1.04
CA TYR A 138 0.89 -6.85 2.51
C TYR A 138 2.27 -7.06 3.16
N LYS A 139 3.02 -8.06 2.69
CA LYS A 139 4.37 -8.36 3.20
C LYS A 139 5.34 -7.21 2.98
N SER A 140 5.31 -6.60 1.78
CA SER A 140 6.16 -5.47 1.44
C SER A 140 5.88 -4.26 2.35
N GLU A 141 4.61 -3.92 2.54
CA GLU A 141 4.23 -2.80 3.41
C GLU A 141 4.66 -3.01 4.85
N ILE A 142 4.44 -4.19 5.42
CA ILE A 142 4.88 -4.51 6.79
C ILE A 142 6.39 -4.44 6.90
N ARG A 143 7.12 -4.98 5.93
CA ARG A 143 8.59 -4.93 5.93
C ARG A 143 9.07 -3.49 5.90
N ALA A 144 8.45 -2.61 5.10
CA ALA A 144 8.76 -1.19 5.09
C ALA A 144 8.54 -0.54 6.47
N TYR A 145 7.37 -0.74 7.09
CA TYR A 145 7.13 -0.20 8.43
C TYR A 145 8.12 -0.74 9.47
N ARG A 146 8.49 -2.03 9.41
CA ARG A 146 9.51 -2.61 10.30
C ARG A 146 10.89 -1.98 10.09
N THR A 147 11.30 -1.77 8.85
CA THR A 147 12.57 -1.12 8.50
C THR A 147 12.59 0.35 8.92
N LEU A 148 11.44 1.03 8.88
CA LEU A 148 11.27 2.46 9.22
C LEU A 148 10.85 2.69 10.68
N LYS A 149 11.04 1.70 11.57
CA LYS A 149 10.54 1.74 12.95
C LYS A 149 10.96 2.99 13.72
N ASP A 150 12.16 3.51 13.48
CA ASP A 150 12.73 4.65 14.20
C ASP A 150 12.12 6.01 13.80
N ILE A 151 11.42 6.07 12.66
CA ILE A 151 10.78 7.28 12.13
C ILE A 151 9.25 7.19 12.08
N GLN A 152 8.68 6.13 12.66
CA GLN A 152 7.23 5.97 12.78
C GLN A 152 6.63 7.00 13.75
N GLY A 153 5.51 7.58 13.34
CA GLY A 153 4.82 8.66 14.06
C GLY A 153 5.44 10.03 13.86
N THR A 154 6.52 10.12 13.08
CA THR A 154 7.14 11.39 12.69
C THR A 154 7.11 11.55 11.18
N GLU A 155 7.84 10.72 10.44
CA GLU A 155 8.00 10.86 8.98
C GLU A 155 7.06 9.92 8.21
N VAL A 156 6.65 8.81 8.85
CA VAL A 156 5.67 7.84 8.35
C VAL A 156 4.67 7.51 9.46
N PRO A 157 3.45 7.01 9.16
CA PRO A 157 2.49 6.62 10.18
C PRO A 157 3.05 5.60 11.18
N LYS A 158 2.58 5.64 12.43
CA LYS A 158 2.78 4.50 13.33
C LYS A 158 2.04 3.29 12.82
N HIS A 159 2.71 2.15 12.80
CA HIS A 159 2.12 0.83 12.59
C HIS A 159 1.79 0.20 13.94
N TYR A 160 0.51 0.13 14.27
CA TYR A 160 0.05 -0.36 15.57
C TYR A 160 -0.01 -1.88 15.61
N ALA A 161 -0.66 -2.49 14.61
CA ALA A 161 -0.88 -3.94 14.61
C ALA A 161 -1.08 -4.48 13.20
N CYS A 162 -0.67 -5.74 13.01
CA CYS A 162 -1.19 -6.56 11.92
C CYS A 162 -2.58 -7.07 12.32
N VAL A 163 -3.49 -7.18 11.36
CA VAL A 163 -4.84 -7.69 11.59
C VAL A 163 -5.24 -8.72 10.54
N THR A 164 -6.22 -9.54 10.88
CA THR A 164 -6.90 -10.43 9.95
C THR A 164 -8.39 -10.17 10.02
N LEU A 165 -9.03 -9.95 8.88
CA LEU A 165 -10.49 -10.00 8.76
C LEU A 165 -10.88 -11.44 8.38
N PRO A 166 -11.47 -12.21 9.31
CA PRO A 166 -11.89 -13.57 9.02
C PRO A 166 -13.07 -13.54 8.04
N THR A 167 -13.01 -14.34 6.98
CA THR A 167 -14.08 -14.42 5.97
C THR A 167 -15.06 -15.57 6.23
N SER A 168 -14.94 -16.23 7.38
CA SER A 168 -15.78 -17.32 7.88
C SER A 168 -15.85 -18.53 6.95
N HIS A 169 -14.77 -19.33 6.94
CA HIS A 169 -14.75 -20.66 6.32
C HIS A 169 -13.99 -21.66 7.20
N GLU A 170 -14.11 -22.94 6.84
CA GLU A 170 -13.43 -24.07 7.47
C GLU A 170 -11.94 -23.78 7.72
N ALA A 171 -11.37 -24.38 8.78
CA ALA A 171 -9.98 -24.12 9.17
C ALA A 171 -8.98 -24.39 8.02
N SER A 172 -9.29 -25.30 7.12
CA SER A 172 -8.54 -25.64 5.89
C SER A 172 -8.44 -24.48 4.89
N MET A 173 -9.42 -23.58 4.85
CA MET A 173 -9.49 -22.51 3.86
C MET A 173 -8.84 -21.20 4.32
N ARG A 174 -8.62 -21.03 5.63
CA ARG A 174 -8.19 -19.77 6.23
C ARG A 174 -6.96 -19.15 5.57
N GLN A 175 -5.97 -19.97 5.20
CA GLN A 175 -4.74 -19.51 4.56
C GLN A 175 -4.96 -18.75 3.23
N TYR A 176 -6.05 -19.06 2.53
CA TYR A 176 -6.34 -18.53 1.18
C TYR A 176 -7.61 -17.65 1.13
N ALA A 177 -8.35 -17.60 2.23
CA ALA A 177 -9.62 -16.88 2.33
C ALA A 177 -9.57 -15.73 3.33
N ASP A 178 -8.79 -15.82 4.40
CA ASP A 178 -8.69 -14.75 5.39
C ASP A 178 -7.97 -13.54 4.78
N ILE A 179 -8.45 -12.34 5.13
CA ILE A 179 -7.95 -11.11 4.53
C ILE A 179 -6.93 -10.47 5.47
N PRO A 180 -5.65 -10.38 5.07
CA PRO A 180 -4.64 -9.72 5.89
C PRO A 180 -4.78 -8.21 5.81
N GLY A 181 -4.39 -7.52 6.87
CA GLY A 181 -4.38 -6.08 6.92
C GLY A 181 -3.50 -5.52 8.02
N ILE A 182 -3.48 -4.19 8.11
CA ILE A 182 -2.72 -3.44 9.12
C ILE A 182 -3.53 -2.28 9.67
N LEU A 183 -3.28 -1.95 10.93
CA LEU A 183 -3.76 -0.74 11.60
C LEU A 183 -2.63 0.28 11.69
N LEU A 184 -2.92 1.48 11.20
CA LEU A 184 -1.99 2.59 11.11
C LEU A 184 -2.54 3.83 11.81
N GLN A 185 -1.64 4.72 12.20
CA GLN A 185 -1.99 6.08 12.62
C GLN A 185 -2.78 6.79 11.52
N HIS A 186 -3.93 7.37 11.89
CA HIS A 186 -4.63 8.32 11.04
C HIS A 186 -3.94 9.67 11.12
N ILE A 187 -3.58 10.21 9.95
CA ILE A 187 -3.00 11.55 9.81
C ILE A 187 -4.06 12.46 9.22
N GLU A 188 -4.45 13.49 9.98
CA GLU A 188 -5.37 14.51 9.49
C GLU A 188 -4.59 15.56 8.67
N GLY A 189 -5.00 15.75 7.42
CA GLY A 189 -4.29 16.64 6.51
C GLY A 189 -4.86 16.60 5.09
N PHE A 190 -4.11 17.16 4.16
CA PHE A 190 -4.42 17.19 2.72
C PHE A 190 -3.28 16.56 1.91
N ARG A 191 -3.51 16.21 0.65
CA ARG A 191 -2.48 15.58 -0.19
C ARG A 191 -1.43 16.61 -0.62
N LEU A 192 -0.18 16.19 -0.84
CA LEU A 192 0.87 17.10 -1.33
C LEU A 192 0.51 17.74 -2.67
N VAL A 193 -0.23 17.05 -3.54
CA VAL A 193 -0.72 17.64 -4.81
C VAL A 193 -1.64 18.85 -4.60
N ASP A 194 -2.33 18.93 -3.46
CA ASP A 194 -3.28 19.99 -3.13
C ASP A 194 -2.63 21.14 -2.34
N LEU A 195 -1.30 21.19 -2.29
CA LEU A 195 -0.54 22.09 -1.42
C LEU A 195 -0.89 23.56 -1.63
N ALA A 196 -1.01 24.00 -2.88
CA ALA A 196 -1.30 25.39 -3.22
C ALA A 196 -2.68 25.87 -2.74
N ALA A 197 -3.62 24.96 -2.53
CA ALA A 197 -4.96 25.29 -2.05
C ALA A 197 -5.06 25.40 -0.53
N HIS A 198 -4.10 24.84 0.23
CA HIS A 198 -4.24 24.64 1.67
C HIS A 198 -3.10 25.25 2.51
N ALA A 199 -1.97 25.58 1.89
CA ALA A 199 -0.80 26.13 2.57
C ALA A 199 -0.35 27.44 1.91
N PRO A 200 0.18 28.41 2.68
CA PRO A 200 0.66 29.67 2.13
C PRO A 200 1.95 29.45 1.32
N ARG A 201 2.16 30.29 0.29
CA ARG A 201 3.22 30.08 -0.72
C ARG A 201 4.62 29.99 -0.12
N GLU A 202 4.90 30.77 0.91
CA GLU A 202 6.16 30.78 1.66
C GLU A 202 6.50 29.43 2.32
N SER A 203 5.51 28.56 2.49
CA SER A 203 5.72 27.23 3.05
C SER A 203 6.02 26.15 2.03
N TRP A 204 5.75 26.39 0.74
CA TRP A 204 5.77 25.33 -0.26
C TRP A 204 7.17 24.74 -0.46
N GLN A 205 8.21 25.58 -0.45
CA GLN A 205 9.59 25.15 -0.63
C GLN A 205 9.98 24.10 0.40
N TYR A 206 9.88 24.43 1.70
CA TYR A 206 10.33 23.52 2.75
C TYR A 206 9.47 22.26 2.84
N ILE A 207 8.16 22.34 2.52
CA ILE A 207 7.28 21.16 2.54
C ILE A 207 7.69 20.16 1.45
N CYS A 208 7.98 20.63 0.24
CA CYS A 208 8.46 19.79 -0.86
C CYS A 208 9.84 19.21 -0.56
N GLU A 209 10.76 20.03 -0.04
CA GLU A 209 12.10 19.58 0.38
C GLU A 209 12.03 18.54 1.49
N ASP A 210 11.16 18.71 2.49
CA ASP A 210 10.95 17.71 3.54
C ASP A 210 10.35 16.41 2.98
N ALA A 211 9.44 16.47 2.00
CA ALA A 211 8.89 15.28 1.36
C ALA A 211 10.00 14.49 0.63
N ILE A 212 10.85 15.19 -0.13
CA ILE A 212 12.04 14.61 -0.79
C ILE A 212 13.00 14.02 0.24
N ARG A 213 13.27 14.74 1.34
CA ARG A 213 14.11 14.23 2.43
C ARG A 213 13.59 12.91 2.99
N ILE A 214 12.27 12.73 3.12
CA ILE A 214 11.68 11.47 3.59
C ILE A 214 11.92 10.32 2.58
N VAL A 215 11.82 10.59 1.27
CA VAL A 215 12.20 9.62 0.22
C VAL A 215 13.67 9.20 0.37
N ASN A 216 14.56 10.16 0.62
CA ASN A 216 15.99 9.88 0.77
C ASN A 216 16.28 9.09 2.06
N ILE A 217 15.57 9.37 3.15
CA ILE A 217 15.59 8.56 4.38
C ILE A 217 15.18 7.10 4.14
N CYS A 218 14.17 6.85 3.30
CA CYS A 218 13.77 5.51 2.88
C CYS A 218 14.88 4.85 2.04
N THR A 219 15.46 5.61 1.11
CA THR A 219 16.58 5.17 0.26
C THR A 219 17.79 4.74 1.08
N ASP A 220 18.18 5.54 2.08
CA ASP A 220 19.30 5.26 2.99
C ASP A 220 19.09 3.98 3.80
N ARG A 221 17.81 3.62 4.06
CA ARG A 221 17.41 2.36 4.71
C ARG A 221 17.24 1.20 3.72
N GLY A 222 17.67 1.38 2.48
CA GLY A 222 17.62 0.36 1.43
C GLY A 222 16.20 0.07 0.93
N ILE A 223 15.30 1.05 0.96
CA ILE A 223 13.93 0.93 0.42
C ILE A 223 13.85 1.68 -0.91
N LEU A 224 13.33 0.99 -1.93
CA LEU A 224 12.90 1.55 -3.21
C LEU A 224 11.37 1.44 -3.24
N ASN A 225 10.65 2.55 -3.24
CA ASN A 225 9.21 2.56 -3.40
C ASN A 225 8.85 2.84 -4.86
N LEU A 226 8.24 1.85 -5.52
CA LEU A 226 7.89 1.95 -6.94
C LEU A 226 6.65 2.82 -7.21
N ASP A 227 5.99 3.33 -6.17
CA ASP A 227 4.83 4.23 -6.29
C ASP A 227 5.00 5.55 -5.52
N VAL A 228 6.23 6.08 -5.45
CA VAL A 228 6.42 7.46 -4.98
C VAL A 228 5.75 8.44 -5.94
N ARG A 229 4.71 9.10 -5.44
CA ARG A 229 3.93 10.14 -6.12
C ARG A 229 3.53 11.20 -5.10
N THR A 230 3.05 12.34 -5.56
CA THR A 230 2.52 13.39 -4.66
C THR A 230 1.33 12.92 -3.82
N ARG A 231 0.57 11.92 -4.29
CA ARG A 231 -0.47 11.26 -3.49
C ARG A 231 0.09 10.35 -2.40
N SER A 232 1.37 10.03 -2.40
CA SER A 232 2.00 9.19 -1.37
C SER A 232 2.36 9.99 -0.11
N PHE A 233 1.94 11.26 -0.05
CA PHE A 233 2.16 12.14 1.10
C PHE A 233 0.85 12.76 1.61
N ILE A 234 0.72 12.80 2.93
CA ILE A 234 -0.28 13.61 3.64
C ILE A 234 0.48 14.77 4.30
N ILE A 235 0.00 15.99 4.10
CA ILE A 235 0.53 17.19 4.73
C ILE A 235 -0.28 17.45 5.99
N GLU A 236 0.29 17.07 7.13
CA GLU A 236 -0.28 17.30 8.45
C GLU A 236 -0.10 18.77 8.85
N ARG A 237 -1.16 19.40 9.34
CA ARG A 237 -1.08 20.74 9.92
C ARG A 237 -0.78 20.64 11.41
N ILE A 238 0.46 20.93 11.79
CA ILE A 238 0.91 20.87 13.20
C ILE A 238 0.41 22.10 13.99
N ARG A 239 0.41 23.26 13.34
CA ARG A 239 -0.17 24.53 13.80
C ARG A 239 -0.51 25.39 12.59
N GLU A 240 -1.16 26.53 12.80
CA GLU A 240 -1.69 27.40 11.73
C GLU A 240 -0.75 27.55 10.52
N ASP A 241 0.54 27.85 10.75
CA ASP A 241 1.53 28.07 9.68
C ASP A 241 2.66 27.02 9.63
N LYS A 242 2.48 25.86 10.27
CA LYS A 242 3.50 24.79 10.23
C LYS A 242 2.89 23.49 9.77
N PHE A 243 3.47 22.99 8.69
CA PHE A 243 3.06 21.78 8.03
C PHE A 243 4.17 20.74 8.15
N LYS A 244 3.76 19.48 8.09
CA LYS A 244 4.69 18.35 8.06
C LYS A 244 4.23 17.34 7.01
N PRO A 245 5.06 17.01 6.02
CA PRO A 245 4.77 15.88 5.15
C PRO A 245 4.95 14.57 5.92
N VAL A 246 4.01 13.66 5.75
CA VAL A 246 4.07 12.29 6.25
C VAL A 246 3.89 11.37 5.05
N MET A 247 4.89 10.52 4.79
CA MET A 247 4.85 9.57 3.68
C MET A 247 4.01 8.36 4.05
N ILE A 248 3.16 7.94 3.12
CA ILE A 248 2.29 6.77 3.24
C ILE A 248 2.48 5.87 2.02
N ASP A 249 1.83 4.70 2.07
CA ASP A 249 1.69 3.75 0.97
C ASP A 249 3.01 3.08 0.54
N PHE A 250 3.29 1.94 1.19
CA PHE A 250 4.53 1.17 1.02
C PHE A 250 4.31 -0.23 0.40
N ALA A 251 3.13 -0.48 -0.17
CA ALA A 251 2.75 -1.78 -0.74
C ALA A 251 3.64 -2.19 -1.92
N LEU A 252 4.16 -1.20 -2.66
CA LEU A 252 5.01 -1.39 -3.83
C LEU A 252 6.49 -1.14 -3.54
N CYS A 253 6.93 -1.37 -2.30
CA CYS A 253 8.34 -1.36 -1.97
C CYS A 253 9.10 -2.59 -2.49
N ARG A 254 10.39 -2.37 -2.75
CA ARG A 254 11.45 -3.36 -2.93
C ARG A 254 12.59 -3.00 -1.99
N PHE A 255 13.36 -3.98 -1.57
CA PHE A 255 14.41 -3.79 -0.59
C PHE A 255 15.75 -4.09 -1.24
N ARG A 256 16.78 -3.30 -0.91
CA ARG A 256 18.12 -3.38 -1.51
C ARG A 256 18.71 -4.79 -1.45
N GLU A 257 18.42 -5.53 -0.38
CA GLU A 257 18.87 -6.91 -0.20
C GLU A 257 18.15 -7.93 -1.10
N ASP A 258 17.06 -7.54 -1.77
CA ASP A 258 16.34 -8.39 -2.73
C ASP A 258 16.95 -8.33 -4.15
N PHE A 259 17.95 -7.48 -4.39
CA PHE A 259 18.58 -7.30 -5.69
C PHE A 259 19.87 -8.13 -5.78
N ASP A 260 20.17 -8.65 -6.98
CA ASP A 260 21.33 -9.51 -7.22
C ASP A 260 22.66 -8.78 -7.05
N SER A 261 22.67 -7.45 -7.24
CA SER A 261 23.87 -6.62 -7.12
C SER A 261 23.56 -5.17 -6.79
N GLU A 262 24.58 -4.46 -6.31
CA GLU A 262 24.55 -3.01 -6.12
C GLU A 262 24.30 -2.24 -7.42
N GLU A 263 24.79 -2.76 -8.55
CA GLU A 263 24.55 -2.17 -9.86
C GLU A 263 23.08 -2.26 -10.26
N ASP A 264 22.44 -3.42 -10.08
CA ASP A 264 21.00 -3.61 -10.35
C ASP A 264 20.14 -2.73 -9.42
N TRP A 265 20.48 -2.66 -8.13
CA TRP A 265 19.84 -1.72 -7.20
C TRP A 265 19.92 -0.28 -7.70
N ARG A 266 21.11 0.19 -8.09
CA ARG A 266 21.33 1.57 -8.55
C ARG A 266 20.64 1.86 -9.88
N LEU A 267 20.67 0.92 -10.82
CA LEU A 267 19.96 1.02 -12.09
C LEU A 267 18.45 1.16 -11.86
N ARG A 268 17.89 0.34 -10.95
CA ARG A 268 16.48 0.38 -10.59
C ARG A 268 16.09 1.66 -9.85
N LYS A 269 16.96 2.16 -8.96
CA LYS A 269 16.82 3.45 -8.31
C LYS A 269 16.80 4.61 -9.32
N SER A 270 17.75 4.61 -10.25
CA SER A 270 17.79 5.61 -11.33
C SER A 270 16.53 5.55 -12.20
N GLY A 271 16.10 4.34 -12.56
CA GLY A 271 14.89 4.13 -13.36
C GLY A 271 13.60 4.61 -12.70
N ALA A 272 13.50 4.47 -11.38
CA ALA A 272 12.32 4.88 -10.62
C ALA A 272 12.22 6.41 -10.42
N ASP A 273 13.37 7.09 -10.27
CA ASP A 273 13.46 8.54 -10.04
C ASP A 273 12.45 9.04 -8.99
N GLU A 274 12.44 8.38 -7.81
CA GLU A 274 11.48 8.68 -6.74
C GLU A 274 11.53 10.16 -6.31
N GLU A 275 12.73 10.75 -6.33
CA GLU A 275 12.92 12.16 -6.03
C GLU A 275 12.27 13.04 -7.11
N GLY A 276 12.56 12.79 -8.39
CA GLY A 276 12.00 13.54 -9.51
C GLY A 276 10.47 13.38 -9.62
N ALA A 277 9.92 12.23 -9.22
CA ALA A 277 8.49 11.98 -9.17
C ALA A 277 7.74 12.94 -8.23
N ILE A 278 8.43 13.47 -7.20
CA ILE A 278 7.94 14.56 -6.36
C ILE A 278 8.43 15.90 -6.89
N GLY A 279 9.75 16.07 -6.99
CA GLY A 279 10.41 17.34 -7.25
C GLY A 279 9.97 18.00 -8.56
N ARG A 280 10.11 17.29 -9.69
CA ARG A 280 9.76 17.83 -11.02
C ARG A 280 8.26 18.09 -11.13
N TYR A 281 7.45 17.19 -10.58
CA TYR A 281 5.99 17.34 -10.60
C TYR A 281 5.55 18.56 -9.79
N MET A 282 6.04 18.71 -8.56
CA MET A 282 5.71 19.85 -7.69
C MET A 282 6.19 21.18 -8.28
N GLN A 283 7.40 21.22 -8.86
CA GLN A 283 7.92 22.43 -9.51
C GLN A 283 7.00 22.87 -10.67
N THR A 284 6.48 21.91 -11.43
CA THR A 284 5.55 22.15 -12.53
C THR A 284 4.23 22.74 -12.03
N ILE A 285 3.59 22.13 -11.02
CA ILE A 285 2.25 22.55 -10.60
C ILE A 285 2.26 23.82 -9.73
N LEU A 286 3.36 24.12 -9.03
CA LEU A 286 3.45 25.28 -8.13
C LEU A 286 3.92 26.57 -8.83
N GLN A 287 4.26 26.51 -10.12
CA GLN A 287 4.53 27.67 -10.99
C GLN A 287 5.46 28.72 -10.33
N GLY A 288 6.70 28.31 -10.05
CA GLY A 288 7.73 29.15 -9.42
C GLY A 288 7.56 29.37 -7.92
N GLY A 289 6.68 28.60 -7.27
CA GLY A 289 6.54 28.58 -5.80
C GLY A 289 7.40 27.50 -5.14
N PHE A 290 8.08 26.69 -5.94
CA PHE A 290 9.04 25.68 -5.51
C PHE A 290 10.12 25.54 -6.59
N ASP A 291 11.37 25.64 -6.18
CA ASP A 291 12.53 25.43 -7.03
C ASP A 291 13.18 24.09 -6.66
N TYR A 292 13.07 23.13 -7.58
CA TYR A 292 13.58 21.78 -7.41
C TYR A 292 15.02 21.64 -7.91
N HIS A 293 15.84 20.98 -7.11
CA HIS A 293 17.20 20.58 -7.45
C HIS A 293 17.41 19.14 -7.01
N HIS A 294 17.99 18.32 -7.90
CA HIS A 294 18.39 16.97 -7.54
C HIS A 294 19.43 16.97 -6.43
N ASP A 295 19.36 15.98 -5.54
CA ASP A 295 20.44 15.72 -4.62
C ASP A 295 21.69 15.16 -5.32
N ALA A 296 22.82 15.18 -4.61
CA ALA A 296 24.10 14.75 -5.17
C ALA A 296 24.16 13.24 -5.50
N TYR A 297 23.28 12.43 -4.91
CA TYR A 297 23.22 10.99 -5.18
C TYR A 297 22.46 10.72 -6.47
N ASN A 298 21.28 11.32 -6.64
CA ASN A 298 20.46 11.21 -7.84
C ASN A 298 21.15 11.82 -9.07
N LEU A 299 21.88 12.93 -8.92
CA LEU A 299 22.72 13.45 -10.01
C LEU A 299 23.77 12.44 -10.49
N LYS A 300 24.40 11.70 -9.57
CA LYS A 300 25.37 10.65 -9.94
C LYS A 300 24.70 9.49 -10.65
N LEU A 301 23.49 9.10 -10.22
CA LEU A 301 22.73 8.06 -10.89
C LEU A 301 22.36 8.46 -12.32
N ASP A 302 21.90 9.70 -12.52
CA ASP A 302 21.58 10.25 -13.84
C ASP A 302 22.82 10.28 -14.77
N GLU A 303 24.00 10.63 -14.22
CA GLU A 303 25.27 10.62 -14.96
C GLU A 303 25.73 9.21 -15.34
N GLU A 304 25.57 8.24 -14.42
CA GLU A 304 26.03 6.85 -14.57
C GLU A 304 25.15 6.06 -15.53
N PHE A 305 23.82 6.20 -15.42
CA PHE A 305 22.86 5.39 -16.17
C PHE A 305 22.23 6.10 -17.35
N LYS A 306 22.58 7.38 -17.61
CA LYS A 306 22.11 8.23 -18.74
C LYS A 306 20.83 7.70 -19.38
N MET A 307 19.73 7.86 -18.67
CA MET A 307 18.42 7.62 -19.27
C MET A 307 18.19 8.78 -20.25
N GLU A 308 18.32 8.51 -21.55
CA GLU A 308 17.84 9.44 -22.58
C GLU A 308 16.34 9.67 -22.30
N GLY A 309 16.03 10.86 -21.77
CA GLY A 309 14.67 11.26 -21.39
C GLY A 309 13.74 11.45 -22.57
#